data_AF-A0A497D302-F1
#
_entry.id   AF-A0A497D302-F1
#
_cell.length_a   1.000
_cell.length_b   1.000
_cell.length_c   1.000
_cell.angle_alpha   90.00
_cell.angle_beta   90.00
_cell.angle_gamma   90.00
#
_symmetry.space_group_name_H-M   'P 1'
#
loop_
_entity.id
_entity.type
_entity.pdbx_description
1 polymer ?
#
loop_
_entity_poly.entity_id
_entity_poly.type
_entity_poly.pdbx_seq_one_letter_code
_entity_poly.pdbx_strand_id
1 'polypeptide(L)'
;MKKYGIATFISFILLTSSSFAQTLNNMVYDSAVEQKVLIGYCDRTGLEAGEFGTYFLPEYEAYLVNDSLVKLLNKKIDEYKITVVFGSWCSDSQEQLPRFYKILDKTGYIDDRLTLIAVNREKQTEVVDINALNIERVPTFIVYKKGREIGRIVETPENTLEEDLWKIIR
;
A
#
# COMPACT_ATOMS: atom_id res chain seq x y z
N MET A 1 -12.66 -33.43 -62.59
CA MET A 1 -13.25 -32.18 -62.08
C MET A 1 -13.95 -32.45 -60.74
N LYS A 2 -13.32 -32.12 -59.60
CA LYS A 2 -14.02 -31.91 -58.32
C LYS A 2 -13.27 -30.81 -57.58
N LYS A 3 -13.89 -29.63 -57.50
CA LYS A 3 -13.44 -28.49 -56.70
C LYS A 3 -13.92 -28.72 -55.27
N TYR A 4 -13.02 -28.81 -54.30
CA TYR A 4 -13.36 -28.76 -52.88
C TYR A 4 -12.99 -27.36 -52.38
N GLY A 5 -14.00 -26.54 -52.12
CA GLY A 5 -13.85 -25.23 -51.51
C GLY A 5 -13.55 -25.38 -50.03
N ILE A 6 -12.44 -24.79 -49.59
CA ILE A 6 -12.06 -24.71 -48.18
C ILE A 6 -12.85 -23.55 -47.58
N ALA A 7 -13.83 -23.87 -46.73
CA ALA A 7 -14.57 -22.90 -45.94
C ALA A 7 -13.73 -22.50 -44.73
N THR A 8 -13.28 -21.26 -44.68
CA THR A 8 -12.52 -20.70 -43.55
C THR A 8 -13.49 -20.40 -42.41
N PHE A 9 -13.47 -21.21 -41.36
CA PHE A 9 -14.24 -20.99 -40.13
C PHE A 9 -13.43 -20.06 -39.21
N ILE A 10 -13.74 -18.77 -39.20
CA ILE A 10 -13.13 -17.82 -38.25
C ILE A 10 -13.81 -18.02 -36.89
N SER A 11 -13.14 -18.76 -36.00
CA SER A 11 -13.53 -18.88 -34.61
C SER A 11 -13.16 -17.58 -33.87
N PHE A 12 -14.17 -16.80 -33.51
CA PHE A 12 -14.03 -15.62 -32.67
C PHE A 12 -13.89 -16.09 -31.22
N ILE A 13 -12.66 -16.27 -30.74
CA ILE A 13 -12.37 -16.57 -29.33
C ILE A 13 -12.68 -15.31 -28.51
N LEU A 14 -13.84 -15.30 -27.84
CA LEU A 14 -14.14 -14.36 -26.79
C LEU A 14 -13.22 -14.65 -25.60
N LEU A 15 -12.11 -13.92 -25.50
CA LEU A 15 -11.32 -13.82 -24.27
C LEU A 15 -12.19 -13.15 -23.21
N THR A 16 -12.91 -13.94 -22.42
CA THR A 16 -13.53 -13.46 -21.19
C THR A 16 -12.42 -13.25 -20.17
N SER A 17 -11.85 -12.04 -20.14
CA SER A 17 -11.00 -11.60 -19.04
C SER A 17 -11.86 -11.50 -17.79
N SER A 18 -11.86 -12.56 -16.97
CA SER A 18 -12.38 -12.52 -15.61
C SER A 18 -11.49 -11.61 -14.78
N SER A 19 -11.79 -10.32 -14.75
CA SER A 19 -11.23 -9.40 -13.77
C SER A 19 -11.81 -9.77 -12.42
N PHE A 20 -11.07 -10.54 -11.61
CA PHE A 20 -11.37 -10.67 -10.19
C PHE A 20 -11.25 -9.27 -9.57
N ALA A 21 -12.38 -8.61 -9.35
CA ALA A 21 -12.43 -7.41 -8.53
C ALA A 21 -12.06 -7.83 -7.10
N GLN A 22 -10.87 -7.44 -6.66
CA GLN A 22 -10.42 -7.70 -5.30
C GLN A 22 -11.20 -6.76 -4.36
N THR A 23 -11.74 -7.30 -3.27
CA THR A 23 -12.42 -6.49 -2.26
C THR A 23 -11.40 -5.71 -1.44
N LEU A 24 -11.58 -4.39 -1.35
CA LEU A 24 -10.77 -3.50 -0.52
C LEU A 24 -11.35 -3.40 0.90
N ASN A 25 -10.48 -3.07 1.86
CA ASN A 25 -10.85 -2.72 3.23
C ASN A 25 -11.62 -3.83 3.97
N ASN A 26 -11.29 -5.09 3.67
CA ASN A 26 -11.85 -6.23 4.39
C ASN A 26 -11.42 -6.19 5.85
N MET A 27 -12.27 -6.72 6.73
CA MET A 27 -12.01 -6.81 8.16
C MET A 27 -12.24 -8.22 8.66
N VAL A 28 -11.40 -8.66 9.59
CA VAL A 28 -11.57 -9.91 10.36
C VAL A 28 -11.59 -9.59 11.84
N TYR A 29 -12.36 -10.36 12.61
CA TYR A 29 -12.34 -10.23 14.06
C TYR A 29 -11.09 -10.92 14.61
N ASP A 30 -10.32 -10.20 15.42
CA ASP A 30 -9.13 -10.73 16.07
C ASP A 30 -9.42 -10.93 17.56
N SER A 31 -9.50 -12.19 17.99
CA SER A 31 -9.82 -12.55 19.36
C SER A 31 -8.74 -12.14 20.38
N ALA A 32 -7.50 -11.90 19.95
CA ALA A 32 -6.41 -11.56 20.87
C ALA A 32 -6.43 -10.08 21.27
N VAL A 33 -6.97 -9.22 20.41
CA VAL A 33 -7.17 -7.77 20.67
C VAL A 33 -8.65 -7.40 20.82
N GLU A 34 -9.55 -8.38 20.76
CA GLU A 34 -11.00 -8.27 20.92
C GLU A 34 -11.68 -7.22 20.00
N GLN A 35 -11.08 -6.95 18.83
CA GLN A 35 -11.54 -5.93 17.89
C GLN A 35 -11.46 -6.42 16.44
N LYS A 36 -12.05 -5.66 15.51
CA LYS A 36 -11.85 -5.93 14.09
C LYS A 36 -10.51 -5.35 13.64
N VAL A 37 -9.87 -6.03 12.71
CA VAL A 37 -8.62 -5.59 12.09
C VAL A 37 -8.76 -5.63 10.57
N LEU A 38 -8.20 -4.63 9.90
CA LEU A 38 -8.08 -4.63 8.44
C LEU A 38 -7.21 -5.81 7.97
N ILE A 39 -7.61 -6.42 6.84
CA ILE A 39 -6.90 -7.53 6.22
C ILE A 39 -6.90 -7.41 4.69
N GLY A 40 -5.76 -7.72 4.08
CA GLY A 40 -5.61 -7.70 2.63
C GLY A 40 -5.46 -6.29 2.06
N TYR A 41 -5.84 -6.10 0.80
CA TYR A 41 -5.69 -4.80 0.17
C TYR A 41 -6.59 -3.75 0.84
N CYS A 42 -6.00 -2.60 1.11
CA CYS A 42 -6.68 -1.47 1.74
C CYS A 42 -6.45 -0.19 0.93
N ASP A 43 -7.26 0.81 1.23
CA ASP A 43 -7.07 2.18 0.79
C ASP A 43 -7.28 3.14 1.97
N ARG A 44 -7.16 4.44 1.68
CA ARG A 44 -7.36 5.51 2.66
C ARG A 44 -8.74 5.42 3.33
N THR A 45 -9.79 5.09 2.60
CA THR A 45 -11.15 5.06 3.15
C THR A 45 -11.31 4.00 4.23
N GLY A 46 -10.60 2.86 4.12
CA GLY A 46 -10.56 1.85 5.18
C GLY A 46 -9.85 2.33 6.44
N LEU A 47 -8.80 3.13 6.30
CA LEU A 47 -8.05 3.70 7.42
C LEU A 47 -8.78 4.83 8.14
N GLU A 48 -9.59 5.60 7.40
CA GLU A 48 -10.37 6.73 7.93
C GLU A 48 -11.73 6.28 8.49
N ALA A 49 -12.15 5.03 8.25
CA ALA A 49 -13.44 4.51 8.68
C ALA A 49 -13.43 3.93 10.09
N GLY A 50 -14.58 4.03 10.76
CA GLY A 50 -14.87 3.30 12.00
C GLY A 50 -13.85 3.54 13.12
N GLU A 51 -13.42 2.47 13.76
CA GLU A 51 -12.43 2.51 14.84
C GLU A 51 -11.04 2.96 14.36
N PHE A 52 -10.68 2.70 13.09
CA PHE A 52 -9.38 3.06 12.55
C PHE A 52 -9.21 4.57 12.39
N GLY A 53 -10.29 5.26 12.01
CA GLY A 53 -10.34 6.72 11.90
C GLY A 53 -10.05 7.44 13.22
N THR A 54 -10.27 6.79 14.37
CA THR A 54 -10.07 7.38 15.70
C THR A 54 -8.61 7.68 16.03
N TYR A 55 -7.67 6.94 15.45
CA TYR A 55 -6.24 7.23 15.52
C TYR A 55 -5.72 7.89 14.23
N PHE A 56 -6.29 7.55 13.07
CA PHE A 56 -5.77 8.04 11.80
C PHE A 56 -5.86 9.56 11.69
N LEU A 57 -7.06 10.14 11.89
CA LEU A 57 -7.24 11.58 11.69
C LEU A 57 -6.45 12.42 12.70
N PRO A 58 -6.44 12.11 14.02
CA PRO A 58 -5.62 12.86 14.97
C PRO A 58 -4.12 12.80 14.67
N GLU A 59 -3.56 11.63 14.36
CA GLU A 59 -2.13 11.50 14.02
C GLU A 59 -1.78 12.23 12.72
N TYR A 60 -2.65 12.14 11.71
CA TYR A 60 -2.50 12.87 10.45
C TYR A 60 -2.51 14.39 10.63
N GLU A 61 -3.41 14.92 11.47
CA GLU A 61 -3.51 16.36 11.72
C GLU A 61 -2.41 16.89 12.65
N ALA A 62 -1.97 16.10 13.62
CA ALA A 62 -0.92 16.49 14.55
C ALA A 62 0.48 16.54 13.91
N TYR A 63 0.71 15.79 12.82
CA TYR A 63 2.02 15.71 12.19
C TYR A 63 2.42 16.99 11.44
N LEU A 64 3.50 17.61 11.90
CA LEU A 64 4.10 18.77 11.24
C LEU A 64 5.20 18.30 10.30
N VAL A 65 4.94 18.40 8.99
CA VAL A 65 5.88 18.00 7.96
C VAL A 65 7.05 18.97 7.81
N ASN A 66 8.20 18.47 7.37
CA ASN A 66 9.30 19.33 6.95
C ASN A 66 9.08 19.83 5.51
N ASP A 67 8.54 21.05 5.37
CA ASP A 67 8.21 21.66 4.08
C ASP A 67 9.40 21.70 3.10
N SER A 68 10.63 21.87 3.59
CA SER A 68 11.83 21.90 2.74
C SER A 68 12.10 20.54 2.12
N LEU A 69 11.93 19.45 2.88
CA LEU A 69 12.07 18.08 2.37
C LEU A 69 10.89 17.70 1.48
N VAL A 70 9.66 18.03 1.86
CA VAL A 70 8.47 17.83 1.02
C VAL A 70 8.68 18.44 -0.37
N LYS A 71 9.25 19.65 -0.46
CA LYS A 71 9.56 20.29 -1.75
C LYS A 71 10.62 19.55 -2.56
N LEU A 72 11.56 18.85 -1.92
CA LEU A 72 12.53 18.00 -2.61
C LEU A 72 11.89 16.68 -3.07
N LEU A 73 11.08 16.06 -2.20
CA LEU A 73 10.33 14.84 -2.48
C LEU A 73 9.38 15.04 -3.66
N ASN A 74 8.55 16.09 -3.64
CA ASN A 74 7.59 16.42 -4.70
C ASN A 74 8.18 16.40 -6.13
N LYS A 75 9.46 16.75 -6.30
CA LYS A 75 10.11 16.79 -7.62
C LYS A 75 10.37 15.42 -8.24
N LYS A 76 10.37 14.36 -7.42
CA LYS A 76 10.87 13.03 -7.80
C LYS A 76 9.97 11.89 -7.34
N ILE A 77 9.15 12.08 -6.31
CA ILE A 77 8.45 11.01 -5.60
C ILE A 77 7.56 10.18 -6.54
N ASP A 78 6.97 10.80 -7.55
CA ASP A 78 6.16 10.10 -8.54
C ASP A 78 6.98 9.13 -9.41
N GLU A 79 8.30 9.27 -9.56
CA GLU A 79 9.10 8.26 -10.27
C GLU A 79 9.12 6.87 -9.58
N TYR A 80 8.60 6.81 -8.36
CA TYR A 80 8.64 5.64 -7.49
C TYR A 80 7.25 5.08 -7.25
N LYS A 81 7.20 3.77 -6.99
CA LYS A 81 6.02 3.11 -6.42
C LYS A 81 6.29 2.79 -4.97
N ILE A 82 5.24 2.81 -4.15
CA ILE A 82 5.35 2.58 -2.72
C ILE A 82 4.36 1.48 -2.33
N THR A 83 4.86 0.47 -1.64
CA THR A 83 4.02 -0.54 -0.99
C THR A 83 4.18 -0.40 0.51
N VAL A 84 3.07 -0.30 1.23
CA VAL A 84 3.06 -0.30 2.70
C VAL A 84 2.40 -1.56 3.18
N VAL A 85 3.14 -2.36 3.96
CA VAL A 85 2.58 -3.49 4.71
C VAL A 85 2.38 -3.04 6.15
N PHE A 86 1.16 -3.12 6.67
CA PHE A 86 0.81 -2.56 7.98
C PHE A 86 -0.17 -3.46 8.75
N GLY A 87 -0.23 -3.28 10.07
CA GLY A 87 -1.23 -3.93 10.91
C GLY A 87 -2.09 -2.87 11.61
N SER A 88 -3.39 -2.86 11.38
CA SER A 88 -4.31 -1.91 12.05
C SER A 88 -4.34 -2.06 13.59
N TRP A 89 -3.90 -3.21 14.10
CA TRP A 89 -3.74 -3.54 15.52
C TRP A 89 -2.38 -3.12 16.12
N CYS A 90 -1.45 -2.60 15.31
CA CYS A 90 -0.08 -2.28 15.73
C CYS A 90 0.07 -0.78 15.99
N SER A 91 0.61 -0.40 17.16
CA SER A 91 0.80 1.01 17.54
C SER A 91 1.69 1.77 16.56
N ASP A 92 2.78 1.18 16.09
CA ASP A 92 3.68 1.84 15.13
C ASP A 92 2.96 2.07 13.79
N SER A 93 2.03 1.18 13.42
CA SER A 93 1.23 1.34 12.20
C SER A 93 0.20 2.45 12.37
N GLN A 94 -0.43 2.51 13.54
CA GLN A 94 -1.37 3.57 13.92
C GLN A 94 -0.69 4.94 13.96
N GLU A 95 0.58 5.00 14.36
CA GLU A 95 1.36 6.24 14.43
C GLU A 95 1.94 6.66 13.07
N GLN A 96 2.66 5.77 12.39
CA GLN A 96 3.51 6.16 11.26
C GLN A 96 2.74 6.21 9.94
N LEU A 97 1.71 5.40 9.73
CA LEU A 97 0.96 5.39 8.48
C LEU A 97 0.16 6.70 8.24
N PRO A 98 -0.55 7.28 9.22
CA PRO A 98 -1.21 8.57 9.02
C PRO A 98 -0.22 9.71 8.76
N ARG A 99 0.92 9.72 9.45
CA ARG A 99 2.00 10.69 9.23
C ARG A 99 2.58 10.57 7.82
N PHE A 100 2.79 9.33 7.35
CA PHE A 100 3.22 9.06 6.00
C PHE A 100 2.22 9.58 4.96
N TYR A 101 0.92 9.37 5.19
CA TYR A 101 -0.13 9.95 4.34
C TYR A 101 -0.07 11.49 4.29
N LYS A 102 0.18 12.17 5.42
CA LYS A 102 0.36 13.64 5.44
C LYS A 102 1.49 14.07 4.51
N ILE A 103 2.60 13.33 4.49
CA ILE A 103 3.73 13.61 3.61
C ILE A 103 3.33 13.38 2.15
N LEU A 104 2.72 12.24 1.81
CA LEU A 104 2.30 11.93 0.45
C LEU A 104 1.36 13.01 -0.11
N ASP A 105 0.35 13.43 0.67
CA ASP A 105 -0.59 14.48 0.28
C ASP A 105 0.13 15.81 0.02
N LYS A 106 1.06 16.18 0.90
CA LYS A 106 1.83 17.43 0.77
C LYS A 106 2.80 17.39 -0.41
N THR A 107 3.25 16.21 -0.82
CA THR A 107 4.03 16.04 -2.04
C THR A 107 3.18 15.94 -3.30
N GLY A 108 1.85 15.82 -3.19
CA GLY A 108 0.97 15.58 -4.34
C GLY A 108 1.18 14.22 -5.00
N TYR A 109 1.64 13.22 -4.24
CA TYR A 109 1.92 11.88 -4.74
C TYR A 109 0.67 11.24 -5.36
N ILE A 110 0.84 10.53 -6.46
CA ILE A 110 -0.28 9.89 -7.15
C ILE A 110 -0.68 8.59 -6.44
N ASP A 111 -1.89 8.55 -5.88
CA ASP A 111 -2.43 7.41 -5.13
C ASP A 111 -2.40 6.07 -5.89
N ASP A 112 -2.48 6.08 -7.22
CA ASP A 112 -2.40 4.86 -8.06
C ASP A 112 -1.04 4.14 -7.99
N ARG A 113 -0.02 4.80 -7.41
CA ARG A 113 1.33 4.26 -7.16
C ARG A 113 1.52 3.81 -5.72
N LEU A 114 0.51 3.99 -4.86
CA LEU A 114 0.49 3.47 -3.50
C LEU A 114 -0.23 2.12 -3.47
N THR A 115 0.35 1.14 -2.79
CA THR A 115 -0.32 -0.13 -2.48
C THR A 115 -0.29 -0.33 -0.98
N LEU A 116 -1.46 -0.46 -0.36
CA LEU A 116 -1.55 -0.82 1.06
C LEU A 116 -1.97 -2.28 1.22
N ILE A 117 -1.25 -2.99 2.08
CA ILE A 117 -1.50 -4.39 2.41
C ILE A 117 -1.62 -4.48 3.93
N ALA A 118 -2.84 -4.73 4.41
CA ALA A 118 -3.10 -4.99 5.80
C ALA A 118 -2.85 -6.47 6.13
N VAL A 119 -2.25 -6.73 7.29
CA VAL A 119 -1.97 -8.08 7.78
C VAL A 119 -2.58 -8.34 9.16
N ASN A 120 -2.89 -9.60 9.43
CA ASN A 120 -3.30 -10.04 10.77
C ASN A 120 -2.11 -9.98 11.76
N ARG A 121 -2.33 -10.36 13.02
CA ARG A 121 -1.28 -10.39 14.07
C ARG A 121 -0.11 -11.32 13.79
N GLU A 122 -0.35 -12.36 13.00
CA GLU A 122 0.68 -13.29 12.54
C GLU A 122 1.45 -12.77 11.32
N LYS A 123 1.15 -11.53 10.87
CA LYS A 123 1.70 -10.87 9.69
C LYS A 123 1.40 -11.62 8.39
N GLN A 124 0.20 -12.17 8.30
CA GLN A 124 -0.29 -12.92 7.15
C GLN A 124 -1.51 -12.24 6.51
N THR A 125 -1.70 -12.53 5.23
CA THR A 125 -2.89 -12.18 4.47
C THR A 125 -3.01 -13.12 3.26
N GLU A 126 -4.22 -13.32 2.75
CA GLU A 126 -4.46 -14.22 1.61
C GLU A 126 -4.17 -13.57 0.25
N VAL A 127 -4.03 -12.24 0.21
CA VAL A 127 -3.88 -11.50 -1.05
C VAL A 127 -2.44 -11.48 -1.60
N VAL A 128 -1.44 -11.60 -0.72
CA VAL A 128 -0.01 -11.53 -1.06
C VAL A 128 0.78 -12.40 -0.09
N ASP A 129 1.79 -13.11 -0.59
CA ASP A 129 2.78 -13.78 0.26
C ASP A 129 3.69 -12.75 0.93
N ILE A 130 3.42 -12.47 2.20
CA ILE A 130 4.16 -11.50 3.01
C ILE A 130 5.62 -11.95 3.23
N ASN A 131 5.90 -13.26 3.23
CA ASN A 131 7.27 -13.76 3.36
C ASN A 131 8.10 -13.41 2.12
N ALA A 132 7.50 -13.44 0.93
CA ALA A 132 8.16 -13.03 -0.30
C ALA A 132 8.54 -11.53 -0.31
N LEU A 133 7.88 -10.71 0.51
CA LEU A 133 8.22 -9.29 0.71
C LEU A 133 9.26 -9.06 1.83
N ASN A 134 9.70 -10.12 2.53
CA ASN A 134 10.60 -10.07 3.68
C ASN A 134 10.11 -9.10 4.76
N ILE A 135 8.85 -9.23 5.19
CA ILE A 135 8.28 -8.38 6.24
C ILE A 135 8.39 -9.06 7.60
N GLU A 136 9.27 -8.55 8.44
CA GLU A 136 9.41 -9.00 9.83
C GLU A 136 8.63 -8.12 10.82
N ARG A 137 8.45 -6.84 10.47
CA ARG A 137 7.91 -5.77 11.32
C ARG A 137 6.95 -4.87 10.53
N VAL A 138 5.98 -4.28 11.21
CA VAL A 138 4.93 -3.45 10.59
C VAL A 138 4.80 -2.13 11.35
N PRO A 139 4.62 -0.98 10.67
CA PRO A 139 4.49 -0.84 9.23
C PRO A 139 5.84 -0.97 8.55
N THR A 140 5.87 -1.44 7.30
CA THR A 140 7.06 -1.35 6.45
C THR A 140 6.68 -0.61 5.17
N PHE A 141 7.35 0.50 4.89
CA PHE A 141 7.18 1.32 3.69
C PHE A 141 8.27 0.94 2.69
N ILE A 142 7.93 0.23 1.62
CA ILE A 142 8.86 -0.26 0.61
C ILE A 142 8.79 0.64 -0.63
N VAL A 143 9.95 1.13 -1.09
CA VAL A 143 10.05 2.03 -2.24
C VAL A 143 10.66 1.30 -3.43
N TYR A 144 10.01 1.43 -4.59
CA TYR A 144 10.41 0.77 -5.83
C TYR A 144 10.71 1.77 -6.93
N LYS A 145 11.79 1.54 -7.70
CA LYS A 145 12.07 2.21 -8.97
C LYS A 145 12.15 1.19 -10.09
N LYS A 146 11.36 1.36 -11.15
CA LYS A 146 11.31 0.44 -12.31
C LYS A 146 11.14 -1.04 -11.90
N GLY A 147 10.29 -1.29 -10.92
CA GLY A 147 9.97 -2.64 -10.43
C GLY A 147 11.03 -3.28 -9.52
N ARG A 148 12.10 -2.57 -9.16
CA ARG A 148 13.10 -3.02 -8.19
C ARG A 148 12.95 -2.25 -6.90
N GLU A 149 12.97 -2.95 -5.77
CA GLU A 149 13.08 -2.31 -4.47
C GLU A 149 14.42 -1.57 -4.38
N ILE A 150 14.38 -0.32 -3.92
CA ILE A 150 15.56 0.53 -3.74
C ILE A 150 15.80 0.94 -2.28
N GLY A 151 14.85 0.64 -1.40
CA GLY A 151 14.93 0.93 0.02
C GLY A 151 13.59 0.74 0.72
N ARG A 152 13.62 0.72 2.05
CA ARG A 152 12.45 0.62 2.89
C ARG A 152 12.64 1.37 4.22
N ILE A 153 11.54 1.79 4.82
CA ILE A 153 11.47 2.30 6.20
C ILE A 153 10.69 1.25 7.01
N VAL A 154 11.26 0.79 8.12
CA VAL A 154 10.69 -0.29 8.94
C VAL A 154 10.29 0.27 10.29
N GLU A 155 9.01 0.19 10.61
CA GLU A 155 8.36 0.80 11.77
C GLU A 155 8.64 2.30 11.88
N THR A 156 9.45 2.68 12.86
CA THR A 156 9.81 4.06 13.17
C THR A 156 11.00 4.50 12.31
N PRO A 157 10.95 5.69 11.70
CA PRO A 157 12.08 6.21 10.93
C PRO A 157 13.33 6.39 11.81
N GLU A 158 14.52 6.28 11.21
CA GLU A 158 15.80 6.57 11.86
C GLU A 158 15.91 8.03 12.29
N ASN A 159 15.31 8.96 11.52
CA ASN A 159 15.30 10.39 11.84
C ASN A 159 13.89 10.96 11.73
N THR A 160 13.37 11.05 10.51
CA THR A 160 11.99 11.40 10.19
C THR A 160 11.58 10.64 8.92
N LEU A 161 10.27 10.48 8.69
CA LEU A 161 9.76 9.81 7.50
C LEU A 161 10.23 10.52 6.22
N GLU A 162 10.22 11.85 6.19
CA GLU A 162 10.67 12.65 5.04
C GLU A 162 12.18 12.50 4.79
N GLU A 163 13.00 12.50 5.84
CA GLU A 163 14.45 12.37 5.69
C GLU A 163 14.83 10.99 5.20
N ASP A 164 14.24 9.94 5.75
CA ASP A 164 14.54 8.58 5.33
C ASP A 164 14.00 8.29 3.93
N LEU A 165 12.80 8.78 3.60
CA LEU A 165 12.29 8.71 2.25
C LEU A 165 13.21 9.45 1.27
N TRP A 166 13.70 10.64 1.64
CA TRP A 166 14.64 11.40 0.84
C TRP A 166 15.98 10.66 0.66
N LYS A 167 16.52 10.03 1.71
CA LYS A 167 17.73 9.20 1.60
C LYS A 167 17.58 8.08 0.58
N ILE A 168 16.39 7.47 0.49
CA ILE A 168 16.09 6.39 -0.45
C ILE A 168 16.03 6.90 -1.89
N ILE A 169 15.42 8.08 -2.14
CA ILE A 169 15.08 8.52 -3.50
C ILE A 169 15.99 9.61 -4.12
N ARG A 170 16.91 10.19 -3.34
CA ARG A 170 17.71 11.36 -3.75
C ARG A 170 18.63 11.11 -4.93
#